data_AF-A0A9X2DNE7-F1
#
_entry.id   AF-A0A9X2DNE7-F1
#
_cell.length_a   1.000
_cell.length_b   1.000
_cell.length_c   1.000
_cell.angle_alpha   90.00
_cell.angle_beta   90.00
_cell.angle_gamma   90.00
#
_symmetry.space_group_name_H-M   'P 1'
#
loop_
_entity.id
_entity.type
_entity.pdbx_description
1 polymer ?
#
loop_
_entity_poly.entity_id
_entity_poly.type
_entity_poly.pdbx_seq_one_letter_code
_entity_poly.pdbx_strand_id
1 'polypeptide(L)' 'MYYLKIEQKREQMLTLAKTYGLTADVTVQCSQELDKLLNQLQAKMVPFLMK' A
#
# COMPACT_ATOMS: atom_id res chain seq x y z
N MET A 1 13.49 -2.17 -6.43
CA MET A 1 12.64 -1.00 -6.76
C MET A 1 11.21 -1.05 -6.20
N TYR A 2 10.58 -2.23 -6.03
CA TYR A 2 9.22 -2.32 -5.46
C TYR A 2 9.11 -1.80 -4.02
N TYR A 3 10.08 -2.14 -3.16
CA TYR A 3 10.12 -1.70 -1.77
C TYR A 3 10.11 -0.16 -1.62
N LEU A 4 10.89 0.57 -2.44
CA LEU A 4 10.90 2.03 -2.40
C LEU A 4 9.53 2.63 -2.72
N LYS A 5 8.83 2.09 -3.72
CA LYS A 5 7.48 2.54 -4.08
C LYS A 5 6.45 2.26 -2.99
N ILE A 6 6.58 1.11 -2.32
CA ILE A 6 5.73 0.73 -1.19
C ILE A 6 5.96 1.69 -0.01
N GLU A 7 7.21 1.95 0.35
CA GLU A 7 7.53 2.88 1.45
C GLU A 7 7.05 4.31 1.16
N GLN A 8 7.28 4.81 -0.05
CA GLN A 8 6.76 6.13 -0.46
C GLN A 8 5.24 6.21 -0.36
N LYS A 9 4.52 5.17 -0.81
CA LYS A 9 3.05 5.13 -0.74
C LYS A 9 2.57 4.99 0.72
N ARG A 10 3.30 4.27 1.57
CA ARG A 10 3.03 4.17 3.00
C ARG A 10 3.18 5.53 3.70
N GLU A 11 4.25 6.27 3.42
CA GLU A 11 4.42 7.62 3.97
C GLU A 11 3.31 8.57 3.51
N GLN A 12 2.89 8.48 2.24
CA GLN A 12 1.76 9.25 1.71
C GLN A 12 0.47 8.92 2.48
N MET A 13 0.15 7.65 2.68
CA MET A 13 -1.03 7.22 3.43
C MET A 13 -1.00 7.72 4.88
N LEU A 14 0.14 7.63 5.55
CA LEU A 14 0.31 8.14 6.93
C LEU A 14 0.12 9.65 7.00
N THR A 15 0.57 10.38 5.98
CA THR A 15 0.37 11.83 5.89
C THR A 15 -1.11 12.15 5.73
N LEU A 16 -1.80 11.49 4.80
CA LEU A 16 -3.24 11.66 4.60
C LEU A 16 -4.07 11.27 5.83
N ALA A 17 -3.70 10.19 6.51
CA ALA A 17 -4.34 9.77 7.76
C ALA A 17 -4.21 10.82 8.87
N LYS A 18 -3.04 11.46 9.00
CA LYS A 18 -2.81 12.53 9.96
C LYS A 18 -3.59 13.81 9.61
N THR A 19 -3.74 14.12 8.33
CA THR A 19 -4.39 15.35 7.86
C THR A 19 -5.91 15.23 7.79
N TYR A 20 -6.43 14.11 7.28
CA TYR A 20 -7.85 13.94 6.95
C TYR A 20 -8.54 12.85 7.80
N GLY A 21 -7.77 12.04 8.54
CA GLY A 21 -8.28 10.88 9.26
C GLY A 21 -8.19 9.58 8.45
N LEU A 22 -8.31 8.45 9.15
CA LEU A 22 -8.18 7.12 8.55
C LEU A 22 -9.35 6.73 7.64
N THR A 23 -10.54 7.25 7.93
CA THR A 23 -11.78 6.94 7.20
C THR A 23 -12.07 7.94 6.10
N ALA A 24 -11.24 8.97 5.91
CA ALA A 24 -11.40 9.89 4.79
C ALA A 24 -11.18 9.14 3.47
N ASP A 25 -12.01 9.43 2.47
CA ASP A 25 -11.97 8.75 1.16
C ASP A 25 -10.58 8.78 0.53
N VAL A 26 -9.85 9.90 0.67
CA VAL A 26 -8.48 10.05 0.18
C VAL A 26 -7.49 9.10 0.87
N THR A 27 -7.65 8.87 2.18
CA THR A 27 -6.81 7.96 2.95
C THR A 27 -7.14 6.50 2.64
N VAL A 28 -8.43 6.19 2.50
CA VAL A 28 -8.93 4.86 2.11
C VAL A 28 -8.50 4.51 0.69
N GLN A 29 -8.57 5.44 -0.25
CA GLN A 29 -8.06 5.22 -1.60
C GLN A 29 -6.54 4.98 -1.58
N CYS A 30 -5.80 5.77 -0.80
CA CYS A 30 -4.36 5.62 -0.67
C CYS A 30 -3.98 4.25 -0.07
N SER A 31 -4.73 3.74 0.91
CA SER A 31 -4.49 2.41 1.48
C SER A 31 -4.76 1.30 0.46
N GLN A 32 -5.82 1.41 -0.35
CA GLN A 32 -6.09 0.45 -1.42
C GLN A 32 -4.99 0.43 -2.50
N GLU A 33 -4.40 1.58 -2.82
CA GLU A 33 -3.25 1.66 -3.72
C GLU A 33 -2.01 0.99 -3.12
N LEU A 34 -1.76 1.19 -1.83
CA LEU A 34 -0.68 0.53 -1.11
C LEU A 34 -0.86 -1.00 -1.11
N ASP A 35 -2.06 -1.48 -0.83
CA ASP A 35 -2.39 -2.91 -0.84
C ASP A 35 -2.16 -3.53 -2.23
N LYS A 36 -2.52 -2.83 -3.31
CA LYS A 36 -2.22 -3.31 -4.68
C LYS A 36 -0.72 -3.48 -4.91
N LEU A 37 0.12 -2.56 -4.40
CA LEU A 37 1.58 -2.67 -4.52
C LEU A 37 2.12 -3.85 -3.71
N LEU A 38 1.59 -4.09 -2.52
CA LEU A 38 1.94 -5.23 -1.67
C LEU A 38 1.54 -6.56 -2.33
N ASN A 39 0.33 -6.64 -2.87
CA ASN A 39 -0.15 -7.83 -3.59
C ASN A 39 0.69 -8.13 -4.83
N GLN A 40 1.11 -7.09 -5.58
CA GLN A 40 2.02 -7.25 -6.71
C GLN A 40 3.40 -7.76 -6.27
N LEU A 41 3.92 -7.26 -5.15
CA LEU A 41 5.18 -7.76 -4.59
C LEU A 41 5.04 -9.23 -4.17
N GLN A 42 3.97 -9.56 -3.45
CA GLN A 42 3.69 -10.93 -3.00
C GLN A 42 3.56 -11.88 -4.19
N ALA A 43 2.80 -11.53 -5.22
CA ALA A 43 2.66 -12.35 -6.43
C ALA A 43 4.00 -12.56 -7.16
N LYS A 44 4.90 -11.58 -7.11
CA LYS A 44 6.24 -11.69 -7.70
C LYS A 44 7.22 -12.49 -6.84
N MET A 45 7.09 -12.42 -5.51
CA MET A 45 7.99 -13.11 -4.58
C MET A 45 7.55 -14.53 -4.26
N VAL A 46 6.26 -14.85 -4.44
CA VAL A 46 5.68 -16.14 -4.04
C VAL A 46 4.87 -16.73 -5.19
N PRO A 47 5.49 -17.54 -6.07
CA PRO A 47 4.76 -18.47 -6.92
C PRO A 47 4.31 -19.76 -6.17
N PHE A 48 4.82 -20.03 -4.95
CA PHE A 48 4.85 -21.40 -4.41
C PHE A 48 4.21 -21.64 -3.02
N LEU A 49 3.59 -20.64 -2.37
CA LEU A 49 2.93 -20.81 -1.05
C LEU A 49 1.40 -20.72 -1.10
N MET A 50 0.78 -20.99 -2.26
CA MET A 50 -0.65 -21.32 -2.35
C MET A 50 -0.82 -22.62 -3.13
N LYS A 51 -0.41 -23.74 -2.52
CA LYS A 51 -1.01 -25.05 -2.75
C LYS A 51 -1.79 -25.42 -1.51
#